data_AF-A0A822HGY2-F1
#
_entry.id   AF-A0A822HGY2-F1
#
_cell.length_a   1.000
_cell.length_b   1.000
_cell.length_c   1.000
_cell.angle_alpha   90.00
_cell.angle_beta   90.00
_cell.angle_gamma   90.00
#
_symmetry.space_group_name_H-M   'P 1'
#
loop_
_entity.id
_entity.type
_entity.pdbx_description
1 polymer ?
#
loop_
_entity_poly.entity_id
_entity_poly.type
_entity_poly.pdbx_seq_one_letter_code
_entity_poly.pdbx_strand_id
1 'polypeptide(L)'
;VYWGRELQISETIQPLEYKAQSPKDHSTSITANDIINYCLSLLGATSYGEIYNLHAIVVDQNIEKHAKCTCQKLAIEMAEMFSAARYQIDRDRIKEIRKIVGNIYPDFLMKNPSYQSQSILGILYRKALDFKNQNPKLFEGQDINDSTNIFTK
;
A
#
# COMPACT_ATOMS: atom_id res chain seq x y z
N VAL A 1 -13.86 -8.77 13.47
CA VAL A 1 -14.22 -8.10 14.73
C VAL A 1 -13.28 -8.62 15.81
N TYR A 2 -12.70 -7.73 16.61
CA TYR A 2 -11.77 -8.08 17.68
C TYR A 2 -12.43 -7.80 19.04
N TRP A 3 -12.29 -8.73 19.99
CA TRP A 3 -13.00 -8.71 21.28
C TRP A 3 -12.06 -8.81 22.50
N GLY A 4 -10.75 -8.66 22.28
CA GLY A 4 -9.75 -8.66 23.36
C GLY A 4 -9.91 -7.46 24.28
N ARG A 5 -9.53 -7.60 25.55
CA ARG A 5 -9.55 -6.52 26.56
C ARG A 5 -8.23 -5.74 26.62
N GLU A 6 -7.21 -6.25 25.94
CA GLU A 6 -5.85 -5.73 25.94
C GLU A 6 -5.69 -4.46 25.08
N LEU A 7 -6.60 -4.18 24.15
CA LEU A 7 -6.64 -2.94 23.39
C LEU A 7 -7.65 -1.97 24.00
N GLN A 8 -7.14 -0.87 24.57
CA GLN A 8 -7.97 0.26 24.97
C GLN A 8 -8.13 1.21 23.79
N ILE A 9 -9.38 1.44 23.36
CA ILE A 9 -9.69 2.40 22.29
C ILE A 9 -9.64 3.80 22.89
N SER A 10 -8.61 4.57 22.56
CA SER A 10 -8.45 5.95 23.02
C SER A 10 -9.23 6.96 22.18
N GLU A 11 -9.48 6.65 20.91
CA GLU A 11 -10.16 7.53 19.96
C GLU A 11 -10.97 6.73 18.95
N THR A 12 -12.13 7.25 18.55
CA THR A 12 -12.92 6.70 17.45
C THR A 12 -12.85 7.68 16.27
N ILE A 13 -12.25 7.23 15.17
CA ILE A 13 -12.14 8.01 13.94
C ILE A 13 -13.33 7.66 13.05
N GLN A 14 -13.97 8.68 12.44
CA GLN A 14 -15.06 8.44 11.50
C GLN A 14 -14.56 7.69 10.27
N PRO A 15 -15.34 6.73 9.74
CA PRO A 15 -15.01 6.06 8.48
C PRO A 15 -14.82 7.09 7.36
N LEU A 16 -13.87 6.82 6.46
CA LEU A 16 -13.75 7.60 5.24
C LEU A 16 -14.99 7.38 4.37
N GLU A 17 -15.64 8.46 3.96
CA GLU A 17 -16.74 8.39 2.99
C GLU A 17 -16.16 8.10 1.59
N TYR A 18 -16.35 6.87 1.12
CA TYR A 18 -16.06 6.50 -0.26
C TYR A 18 -17.37 6.47 -1.07
N LYS A 19 -17.45 7.33 -2.09
CA LYS A 19 -18.52 7.25 -3.09
C LYS A 19 -18.02 6.42 -4.27
N ALA A 20 -18.55 5.20 -4.38
CA ALA A 20 -18.28 4.37 -5.56
C ALA A 20 -18.67 5.13 -6.83
N GLN A 21 -17.81 5.09 -7.85
CA GLN A 21 -18.18 5.63 -9.15
C GLN A 21 -19.42 4.90 -9.65
N SER A 22 -20.42 5.66 -10.11
CA SER A 22 -21.59 5.07 -10.75
C SER A 22 -21.12 4.26 -11.96
N PRO A 23 -21.69 3.06 -12.20
CA PRO A 23 -21.42 2.30 -13.40
C PRO A 23 -21.60 3.21 -14.61
N LYS A 24 -20.61 3.26 -15.50
CA LYS A 24 -20.79 3.97 -16.77
C LYS A 24 -21.83 3.22 -17.58
N ASP A 25 -22.86 3.91 -18.05
CA ASP A 25 -23.81 3.34 -19.01
C ASP A 25 -23.04 3.00 -20.29
N HIS A 26 -22.81 1.71 -20.52
CA HIS A 26 -22.26 1.20 -21.76
C HIS A 26 -23.41 1.03 -22.77
N SER A 27 -23.94 2.15 -23.27
CA SER A 27 -24.96 2.14 -24.33
C SER A 27 -24.38 1.90 -25.73
N THR A 28 -23.07 1.70 -25.85
CA THR A 28 -22.35 1.48 -27.10
C THR A 28 -21.94 0.03 -27.26
N SER A 29 -22.00 -0.48 -28.50
CA SER A 29 -21.52 -1.82 -28.84
C SER A 29 -20.02 -1.94 -28.56
N ILE A 30 -19.63 -2.91 -27.74
CA ILE A 30 -18.22 -3.23 -27.45
C ILE A 30 -17.52 -3.57 -28.75
N THR A 31 -16.43 -2.87 -29.07
CA THR A 31 -15.62 -3.12 -30.27
C THR A 31 -14.44 -4.05 -29.96
N ALA A 32 -13.87 -4.68 -30.99
CA ALA A 32 -12.64 -5.45 -30.84
C ALA A 32 -11.47 -4.60 -30.29
N ASN A 33 -11.44 -3.30 -30.62
CA ASN A 33 -10.44 -2.37 -30.12
C ASN A 33 -10.58 -2.13 -28.60
N ASP A 34 -11.82 -2.09 -28.09
CA ASP A 34 -12.08 -1.97 -26.64
C ASP A 34 -11.57 -3.20 -25.89
N ILE A 35 -11.76 -4.39 -26.46
CA ILE A 35 -11.26 -5.64 -25.89
C ILE A 35 -9.73 -5.66 -25.87
N ILE A 36 -9.08 -5.24 -26.96
CA ILE A 36 -7.61 -5.17 -27.04
C ILE A 36 -7.07 -4.18 -26.01
N ASN A 37 -7.65 -2.98 -25.92
CA ASN A 37 -7.24 -1.97 -24.93
C ASN A 37 -7.43 -2.46 -23.49
N TYR A 38 -8.54 -3.16 -23.21
CA TYR A 38 -8.77 -3.76 -21.91
C TYR A 38 -7.73 -4.84 -21.58
N CYS A 39 -7.43 -5.76 -22.50
CA CYS A 39 -6.40 -6.78 -22.30
C CYS A 39 -5.01 -6.16 -22.10
N LEU A 40 -4.66 -5.12 -22.89
CA LEU A 40 -3.41 -4.37 -22.69
C LEU A 40 -3.37 -3.66 -21.33
N SER A 41 -4.50 -3.17 -20.83
CA SER A 41 -4.58 -2.55 -19.50
C SER A 41 -4.35 -3.57 -18.37
N LEU A 42 -4.80 -4.82 -18.54
CA LEU A 42 -4.55 -5.92 -17.60
C LEU A 42 -3.09 -6.39 -17.61
N LEU A 43 -2.43 -6.35 -18.77
CA LEU A 43 -1.00 -6.66 -18.91
C LEU A 43 -0.11 -5.55 -18.33
N GLY A 44 -0.67 -4.36 -18.12
CA GLY A 44 -0.01 -3.29 -17.40
C GLY A 44 0.27 -3.72 -15.96
N ALA A 45 1.55 -3.92 -15.63
CA ALA A 45 2.05 -4.32 -14.31
C ALA A 45 1.16 -3.84 -13.14
N THR A 46 0.76 -4.77 -12.28
CA THR A 46 -0.05 -4.55 -11.08
C THR A 46 0.58 -3.50 -10.18
N SER A 47 0.12 -2.26 -10.29
CA SER A 47 0.63 -1.14 -9.49
C SER A 47 0.05 -1.09 -8.08
N TYR A 48 -0.74 -2.09 -7.66
CA TYR A 48 -1.23 -2.21 -6.28
C TYR A 48 -0.12 -2.21 -5.25
N GLY A 49 0.93 -3.00 -5.50
CA GLY A 49 2.10 -3.05 -4.62
C GLY A 49 2.82 -1.70 -4.59
N GLU A 50 2.91 -1.01 -5.73
CA GLU A 50 3.52 0.32 -5.82
C GLU A 50 2.72 1.37 -5.04
N ILE A 51 1.40 1.41 -5.23
CA ILE A 51 0.47 2.28 -4.53
C ILE A 51 0.56 2.04 -3.02
N TYR A 52 0.51 0.78 -2.58
CA TYR A 52 0.63 0.43 -1.17
C TYR A 52 1.95 0.93 -0.56
N ASN A 53 3.07 0.71 -1.25
CA ASN A 53 4.37 1.15 -0.75
C ASN A 53 4.44 2.68 -0.66
N LEU A 54 3.96 3.40 -1.66
CA LEU A 54 3.90 4.87 -1.62
C LEU A 54 3.04 5.36 -0.45
N HIS A 55 1.91 4.69 -0.18
CA HIS A 55 1.09 4.99 1.01
C HIS A 55 1.88 4.87 2.29
N ALA A 56 2.49 3.71 2.48
CA ALA A 56 3.20 3.37 3.69
C ALA A 56 4.32 4.38 3.96
N ILE A 57 5.04 4.80 2.91
CA ILE A 57 6.10 5.80 3.05
C ILE A 57 5.51 7.18 3.39
N VAL A 58 4.46 7.65 2.70
CA VAL A 58 3.88 8.98 2.98
C VAL A 58 3.31 9.05 4.39
N VAL A 59 2.62 7.99 4.83
CA VAL A 59 2.09 7.87 6.18
C VAL A 59 3.23 7.92 7.18
N ASP A 60 4.25 7.08 7.01
CA ASP A 60 5.37 6.98 7.95
C ASP A 60 6.18 8.28 8.08
N GLN A 61 6.29 9.07 7.02
CA GLN A 61 6.98 10.37 7.06
C GLN A 61 6.15 11.49 7.70
N ASN A 62 4.84 11.31 7.86
CA ASN A 62 3.92 12.35 8.32
C ASN A 62 3.23 11.95 9.63
N ILE A 63 3.97 11.32 10.55
CA ILE A 63 3.43 10.74 11.81
C ILE A 63 2.61 11.75 12.64
N GLU A 64 3.08 12.99 12.74
CA GLU A 64 2.38 14.03 13.52
C GLU A 64 1.19 14.65 12.77
N LYS A 65 1.08 14.40 11.47
CA LYS A 65 0.06 14.95 10.58
C LYS A 65 -0.95 13.89 10.13
N HIS A 66 -1.03 12.74 10.80
CA HIS A 66 -1.99 11.67 10.48
C HIS A 66 -3.46 12.15 10.47
N ALA A 67 -3.77 13.29 11.11
CA ALA A 67 -5.07 13.94 11.04
C ALA A 67 -5.22 14.98 9.90
N LYS A 68 -4.20 15.22 9.06
CA LYS A 68 -4.24 16.25 8.00
C LYS A 68 -4.55 15.65 6.63
N CYS A 69 -5.36 16.43 5.91
CA CYS A 69 -5.93 16.27 4.57
C CYS A 69 -5.14 15.42 3.55
N THR A 70 -3.80 15.41 3.56
CA THR A 70 -2.98 14.65 2.60
C THR A 70 -3.08 13.14 2.77
N CYS A 71 -3.09 12.63 4.02
CA CYS A 71 -3.20 11.18 4.26
C CYS A 71 -4.60 10.67 3.90
N GLN A 72 -5.64 11.43 4.23
CA GLN A 72 -7.02 11.10 3.88
C GLN A 72 -7.24 11.14 2.37
N LYS A 73 -6.72 12.16 1.68
CA LYS A 73 -6.77 12.23 0.22
C LYS A 73 -6.08 11.02 -0.42
N LEU A 74 -4.87 10.69 0.02
CA LEU A 74 -4.18 9.51 -0.47
C LEU A 74 -4.91 8.21 -0.14
N ALA A 75 -5.53 8.09 1.03
CA ALA A 75 -6.32 6.92 1.40
C ALA A 75 -7.61 6.80 0.57
N ILE A 76 -8.29 7.92 0.28
CA ILE A 76 -9.46 7.96 -0.63
C ILE A 76 -9.03 7.63 -2.05
N GLU A 77 -7.98 8.26 -2.55
CA GLU A 77 -7.40 7.98 -3.87
C GLU A 77 -6.95 6.53 -3.98
N MET A 78 -6.46 5.93 -2.89
CA MET A 78 -6.17 4.50 -2.85
C MET A 78 -7.41 3.65 -2.86
N ALA A 79 -8.42 3.96 -2.05
CA ALA A 79 -9.69 3.25 -2.11
C ALA A 79 -10.31 3.34 -3.51
N GLU A 80 -10.22 4.51 -4.16
CA GLU A 80 -10.60 4.73 -5.55
C GLU A 80 -9.75 3.89 -6.50
N MET A 81 -8.42 3.92 -6.40
CA MET A 81 -7.55 3.11 -7.25
C MET A 81 -7.74 1.61 -7.02
N PHE A 82 -7.97 1.14 -5.79
CA PHE A 82 -8.25 -0.27 -5.50
C PHE A 82 -9.61 -0.70 -6.05
N SER A 83 -10.62 0.17 -5.95
CA SER A 83 -11.95 -0.04 -6.54
C SER A 83 -11.92 0.02 -8.07
N ALA A 84 -11.18 0.98 -8.63
CA ALA A 84 -11.05 1.28 -10.05
C ALA A 84 -9.96 0.47 -10.76
N ALA A 85 -9.10 -0.25 -10.03
CA ALA A 85 -8.12 -1.16 -10.60
C ALA A 85 -8.75 -2.47 -11.12
N ARG A 86 -10.08 -2.50 -11.20
CA ARG A 86 -10.78 -3.29 -12.22
C ARG A 86 -10.66 -2.73 -13.65
N TYR A 87 -10.27 -1.47 -13.87
CA TYR A 87 -10.40 -0.81 -15.18
C TYR A 87 -9.33 0.23 -15.60
N GLN A 88 -8.69 1.00 -14.70
CA GLN A 88 -7.62 1.95 -15.09
C GLN A 88 -6.95 2.60 -13.88
N ILE A 89 -5.62 2.54 -13.81
CA ILE A 89 -4.83 3.19 -12.75
C ILE A 89 -4.14 4.42 -13.35
N ASP A 90 -4.27 5.59 -12.69
CA ASP A 90 -3.59 6.82 -13.08
C ASP A 90 -2.09 6.75 -12.77
N ARG A 91 -1.32 6.29 -13.78
CA ARG A 91 0.12 6.10 -13.66
C ARG A 91 0.90 7.42 -13.58
N ASP A 92 0.38 8.50 -14.14
CA ASP A 92 1.09 9.78 -14.11
C ASP A 92 1.03 10.39 -12.73
N ARG A 93 -0.11 10.25 -12.05
CA ARG A 93 -0.22 10.61 -10.64
C ARG A 93 0.69 9.78 -9.73
N ILE A 94 0.81 8.47 -9.96
CA ILE A 94 1.77 7.61 -9.24
C ILE A 94 3.21 8.12 -9.42
N LYS A 95 3.59 8.52 -10.65
CA LYS A 95 4.91 9.11 -10.91
C LYS A 95 5.11 10.41 -10.16
N GLU A 96 4.10 11.27 -10.08
CA GLU A 96 4.17 12.53 -9.32
C GLU A 96 4.42 12.28 -7.83
N ILE A 97 3.65 11.38 -7.22
CA ILE A 97 3.83 11.01 -5.81
C ILE A 97 5.23 10.41 -5.62
N ARG A 98 5.68 9.54 -6.52
CA ARG A 98 7.03 8.96 -6.47
C ARG A 98 8.13 10.02 -6.59
N LYS A 99 7.95 11.09 -7.38
CA LYS A 99 8.90 12.21 -7.43
C LYS A 99 9.00 12.96 -6.11
N ILE A 100 7.89 13.10 -5.38
CA ILE A 100 7.85 13.78 -4.08
C ILE A 100 8.49 12.91 -3.00
N VAL A 101 8.11 11.64 -2.95
CA VAL A 101 8.50 10.70 -1.89
C VAL A 101 9.91 10.16 -2.11
N GLY A 102 10.35 10.08 -3.38
CA GLY A 102 11.63 9.50 -3.75
C GLY A 102 11.65 7.96 -3.68
N ASN A 103 12.83 7.38 -3.86
CA ASN A 103 13.08 5.95 -3.73
C ASN A 103 13.56 5.58 -2.31
N ILE A 104 12.94 6.18 -1.29
CA ILE A 104 13.29 5.94 0.11
C ILE A 104 12.23 5.10 0.80
N TYR A 105 12.67 4.03 1.47
CA TYR A 105 11.78 3.08 2.11
C TYR A 105 12.07 2.97 3.61
N PRO A 106 11.05 2.90 4.47
CA PRO A 106 11.25 2.56 5.87
C PRO A 106 11.73 1.11 6.01
N ASP A 107 12.44 0.85 7.10
CA ASP A 107 13.00 -0.45 7.46
C ASP A 107 11.99 -1.60 7.46
N PHE A 108 10.76 -1.36 7.91
CA PHE A 108 9.72 -2.40 7.96
C PHE A 108 9.16 -2.81 6.59
N LEU A 109 9.42 -2.07 5.51
CA LEU A 109 8.97 -2.46 4.16
C LEU A 109 9.91 -3.47 3.47
N MET A 110 11.05 -3.81 4.09
CA MET A 110 12.02 -4.82 3.59
C MET A 110 12.52 -4.61 2.15
N LYS A 111 12.29 -3.42 1.57
CA LYS A 111 12.78 -2.99 0.26
C LYS A 111 13.92 -2.01 0.46
N ASN A 112 15.17 -2.43 0.24
CA ASN A 112 16.37 -1.57 0.31
C ASN A 112 16.22 -0.41 1.31
N PRO A 113 16.11 -0.72 2.61
CA PRO A 113 15.63 0.23 3.59
C PRO A 113 16.57 1.44 3.64
N SER A 114 15.98 2.61 3.52
CA SER A 114 16.69 3.89 3.39
C SER A 114 16.66 4.70 4.67
N TYR A 115 15.73 4.40 5.58
CA TYR A 115 15.64 5.04 6.89
C TYR A 115 14.94 4.15 7.93
N GLN A 116 15.19 4.44 9.20
CA GLN A 116 14.57 3.76 10.34
C GLN A 116 13.25 4.45 10.71
N SER A 117 12.13 3.76 10.51
CA SER A 117 10.80 4.30 10.82
C SER A 117 10.62 4.55 12.32
N GLN A 118 10.00 5.67 12.68
CA GLN A 118 9.63 5.99 14.06
C GLN A 118 8.16 5.62 14.38
N SER A 119 7.41 5.13 13.40
CA SER A 119 6.02 4.71 13.63
C SER A 119 5.95 3.41 14.42
N ILE A 120 4.75 3.10 14.90
CA ILE A 120 4.49 1.85 15.62
C ILE A 120 4.89 0.61 14.79
N LEU A 121 4.72 0.65 13.47
CA LEU A 121 5.11 -0.45 12.59
C LEU A 121 6.62 -0.65 12.57
N GLY A 122 7.40 0.44 12.46
CA GLY A 122 8.86 0.37 12.55
C GLY A 122 9.35 -0.16 13.89
N ILE A 123 8.73 0.30 14.99
CA ILE A 123 9.07 -0.16 16.35
C ILE A 123 8.78 -1.65 16.51
N LEU A 124 7.58 -2.11 16.11
CA LEU A 124 7.20 -3.51 16.21
C LEU A 124 8.06 -4.40 15.31
N TYR A 125 8.38 -3.94 14.10
CA TYR A 125 9.27 -4.65 13.18
C TYR A 125 10.64 -4.91 13.81
N ARG A 126 11.29 -3.89 14.37
CA ARG A 126 12.60 -4.05 15.03
C ARG A 126 12.52 -4.94 16.27
N LYS A 127 11.47 -4.80 17.09
CA LYS A 127 11.24 -5.71 18.23
C LYS A 127 11.07 -7.16 17.78
N ALA A 128 10.39 -7.40 16.66
CA ALA A 128 10.24 -8.72 16.09
C ALA A 128 11.58 -9.27 15.58
N LEU A 129 12.41 -8.44 14.93
CA LEU A 129 13.77 -8.82 14.54
C LEU A 129 14.64 -9.15 15.75
N ASP A 130 14.62 -8.33 16.81
CA ASP A 130 15.36 -8.58 18.04
C ASP A 130 14.91 -9.90 18.68
N PHE A 131 13.60 -10.13 18.77
CA PHE A 131 13.04 -11.38 19.29
C PHE A 131 13.48 -12.58 18.46
N LYS A 132 13.47 -12.48 17.13
CA LYS A 132 13.96 -13.52 16.22
C LYS A 132 15.44 -13.80 16.44
N ASN A 133 16.27 -12.77 16.52
CA ASN A 133 17.72 -12.90 16.71
C ASN A 133 18.08 -13.51 18.07
N GLN A 134 17.28 -13.26 19.11
CA GLN A 134 17.44 -13.88 20.43
C GLN A 134 16.95 -15.33 20.48
N ASN A 135 16.03 -15.71 19.58
CA ASN A 135 15.39 -17.03 19.59
C ASN A 135 15.49 -17.75 18.23
N PRO A 136 16.69 -17.92 17.64
CA PRO A 136 16.85 -18.41 16.27
C PRO A 136 16.22 -19.80 16.05
N LYS A 137 16.27 -20.66 17.07
CA LYS A 137 15.69 -22.02 17.04
C LYS A 137 14.17 -22.04 16.87
N LEU A 138 13.46 -20.98 17.27
CA LEU A 138 12.00 -20.88 17.08
C LEU A 138 11.62 -20.57 15.63
N PHE A 139 12.57 -20.13 14.83
CA PHE A 139 12.37 -19.70 13.45
C PHE A 139 13.22 -20.51 12.44
N GLU A 140 13.86 -21.60 12.89
CA GLU A 140 14.54 -22.55 12.01
C GLU A 140 13.52 -23.21 11.06
N GLY A 141 13.80 -23.18 9.75
CA GLY A 141 12.91 -23.70 8.70
C GLY A 141 11.89 -22.71 8.14
N GLN A 142 11.86 -21.46 8.63
CA GLN A 142 11.08 -20.37 8.02
C GLN A 142 12.00 -19.39 7.30
N ASP A 143 12.33 -19.71 6.03
CA ASP A 143 13.00 -18.78 5.13
C ASP A 143 12.03 -17.67 4.71
N ILE A 144 12.12 -16.52 5.39
CA ILE A 144 11.40 -15.29 5.03
C ILE A 144 12.23 -14.43 4.04
N ASN A 145 13.40 -14.93 3.59
CA ASN A 145 14.36 -14.13 2.82
C ASN A 145 14.26 -14.25 1.29
N ASP A 146 13.27 -14.98 0.73
CA ASP A 146 13.22 -15.24 -0.73
C ASP A 146 12.09 -14.53 -1.50
N SER A 147 11.50 -13.46 -0.96
CA SER A 147 10.60 -12.60 -1.76
C SER A 147 11.33 -11.53 -2.60
N THR A 148 12.66 -11.46 -2.57
CA THR A 148 13.46 -10.48 -3.34
C THR A 148 13.67 -10.86 -4.82
N ASN A 149 13.21 -12.03 -5.28
CA ASN A 149 13.49 -12.51 -6.65
C ASN A 149 12.25 -12.80 -7.53
N ILE A 150 11.04 -12.37 -7.16
CA ILE A 150 9.83 -12.68 -7.95
C ILE A 150 9.56 -11.65 -9.08
N PHE A 151 10.32 -10.54 -9.16
CA PHE A 151 10.11 -9.50 -10.19
C PHE A 151 11.33 -9.17 -11.08
N THR A 152 12.32 -10.07 -11.15
CA THR A 152 13.39 -9.98 -12.15
C THR A 152 13.37 -11.20 -13.06
N LYS A 153 12.45 -11.18 -14.02
CA LYS A 153 12.64 -11.67 -15.39
C LYS A 153 11.55 -11.13 -16.31
#